data_AF-A0A1J5MS63-F1
#
_entry.id   AF-A0A1J5MS63-F1
#
_cell.length_a   1.000
_cell.length_b   1.000
_cell.length_c   1.000
_cell.angle_alpha   90.00
_cell.angle_beta   90.00
_cell.angle_gamma   90.00
#
_symmetry.space_group_name_H-M   'P 1'
#
loop_
_entity.id
_entity.type
_entity.pdbx_description
1 polymer ?
#
loop_
_entity_poly.entity_id
_entity_poly.type
_entity_poly.pdbx_seq_one_letter_code
_entity_poly.pdbx_strand_id
1 'polypeptide(L)'
;MPQVAARITHDQEKWLKDYFKTKSAGAEFILPWAVDVFFKSIRNVSSDFSVAELKTILESHKEVKLLPNQSKQAYLLLRVEEACDEHSVHIQHGASKSNLEVKLRRLTDLQATALMIWATAYWVSKAWNGVSVEDYVKLSCG
;
A
#
# COMPACT_ATOMS: atom_id res chain seq x y z
N MET A 1 -27.96 0.11 8.24
CA MET A 1 -26.67 0.73 7.86
C MET A 1 -26.64 0.85 6.34
N PRO A 2 -26.27 2.00 5.75
CA PRO A 2 -26.12 2.10 4.31
C PRO A 2 -25.03 1.13 3.85
N GLN A 3 -25.38 0.16 3.01
CA GLN A 3 -24.40 -0.71 2.38
C GLN A 3 -23.57 0.13 1.40
N VAL A 4 -22.28 0.31 1.70
CA VAL A 4 -21.35 0.89 0.74
C VAL A 4 -21.09 -0.19 -0.31
N ALA A 5 -21.77 -0.09 -1.45
CA ALA A 5 -21.49 -0.97 -2.57
C ALA A 5 -20.04 -0.73 -3.02
N ALA A 6 -19.22 -1.79 -3.03
CA ALA A 6 -17.88 -1.72 -3.60
C ALA A 6 -18.00 -1.26 -5.06
N ARG A 7 -17.26 -0.21 -5.42
CA ARG A 7 -17.19 0.31 -6.79
C ARG A 7 -16.37 -0.68 -7.62
N ILE A 8 -17.04 -1.69 -8.16
CA ILE A 8 -16.45 -2.63 -9.12
C ILE A 8 -16.86 -2.25 -10.54
N THR A 9 -15.97 -2.50 -11.50
CA THR A 9 -16.25 -2.27 -12.93
C THR A 9 -17.23 -3.32 -13.47
N HIS A 10 -17.79 -3.06 -14.66
CA HIS A 10 -18.64 -4.04 -15.34
C HIS A 10 -17.90 -5.37 -15.59
N ASP A 11 -16.62 -5.30 -15.96
CA ASP A 11 -15.79 -6.49 -16.19
C ASP A 11 -15.54 -7.29 -14.92
N GLN A 12 -15.28 -6.60 -13.79
CA GLN A 12 -15.12 -7.25 -12.49
C GLN A 12 -16.42 -7.91 -12.03
N GLU A 13 -17.57 -7.26 -12.27
CA GLU A 13 -18.87 -7.85 -11.97
C GLU A 13 -19.15 -9.08 -12.85
N LYS A 14 -18.83 -9.01 -14.14
CA LYS A 14 -18.96 -10.14 -15.06
C LYS A 14 -18.10 -11.31 -14.59
N TRP A 15 -16.82 -11.06 -14.31
CA TRP A 15 -15.92 -12.07 -13.76
C TRP A 15 -16.47 -12.69 -12.47
N LEU A 16 -16.99 -11.90 -11.52
CA LEU A 16 -17.60 -12.45 -10.30
C LEU A 16 -18.77 -13.39 -10.60
N LYS A 17 -19.63 -13.05 -11.57
CA LYS A 17 -20.77 -13.89 -11.96
C LYS A 17 -20.35 -15.15 -12.73
N ASP A 18 -19.26 -15.08 -13.48
CA ASP A 18 -18.73 -16.22 -14.24
C ASP A 18 -18.09 -17.27 -13.32
N TYR A 19 -17.47 -16.85 -12.21
CA TYR A 19 -16.74 -17.74 -11.29
C TYR A 19 -17.49 -18.07 -9.98
N PHE A 20 -18.48 -17.28 -9.59
CA PHE A 20 -19.26 -17.50 -8.36
C PHE A 20 -20.76 -17.53 -8.65
N LYS A 21 -21.51 -18.27 -7.82
CA LYS A 21 -22.98 -18.39 -7.97
C LYS A 21 -23.70 -17.04 -7.92
N THR A 22 -23.18 -16.08 -7.15
CA THR A 22 -23.69 -14.71 -7.07
C THR A 22 -22.54 -13.73 -6.89
N LYS A 23 -22.76 -12.47 -7.28
CA LYS A 23 -21.85 -11.35 -7.00
C LYS A 23 -21.50 -11.24 -5.52
N SER A 24 -22.50 -11.39 -4.64
CA SER A 24 -22.31 -11.29 -3.18
C SER A 24 -21.43 -12.42 -2.66
N ALA A 25 -21.64 -13.67 -3.09
CA ALA A 25 -20.83 -14.81 -2.67
C ALA A 25 -19.35 -14.65 -3.07
N GLY A 26 -19.09 -14.14 -4.28
CA GLY A 26 -17.72 -13.84 -4.70
C GLY A 26 -17.08 -12.70 -3.91
N ALA A 27 -17.84 -11.64 -3.62
CA ALA A 27 -17.36 -10.53 -2.78
C ALA A 27 -17.08 -10.97 -1.33
N GLU A 28 -17.95 -11.79 -0.75
CA GLU A 28 -17.81 -12.36 0.59
C GLU A 28 -16.56 -13.25 0.71
N PHE A 29 -16.13 -13.88 -0.37
CA PHE A 29 -14.90 -14.68 -0.39
C PHE A 29 -13.64 -13.82 -0.64
N ILE A 30 -13.68 -12.95 -1.65
CA ILE A 30 -12.49 -12.22 -2.10
C ILE A 30 -12.08 -11.13 -1.12
N LEU A 31 -13.03 -10.45 -0.47
CA LEU A 31 -12.71 -9.36 0.45
C LEU A 31 -11.90 -9.84 1.66
N PRO A 32 -12.31 -10.89 2.41
CA PRO A 32 -11.48 -11.46 3.48
C PRO A 32 -10.12 -11.92 2.97
N TRP A 33 -10.08 -12.65 1.84
CA TRP A 33 -8.83 -13.10 1.25
C TRP A 33 -7.88 -11.96 0.91
N ALA A 34 -8.38 -10.87 0.32
CA ALA A 34 -7.58 -9.71 -0.02
C ALA A 34 -6.99 -9.03 1.23
N VAL A 35 -7.75 -8.97 2.32
CA VAL A 35 -7.29 -8.43 3.61
C VAL A 35 -6.21 -9.33 4.22
N ASP A 36 -6.41 -10.65 4.20
CA ASP A 36 -5.43 -11.61 4.71
C ASP A 36 -4.11 -11.56 3.91
N VAL A 37 -4.21 -11.50 2.58
CA VAL A 37 -3.07 -11.37 1.68
C VAL A 37 -2.35 -10.04 1.89
N PHE A 38 -3.08 -8.94 2.12
CA PHE A 38 -2.49 -7.64 2.45
C PHE A 38 -1.65 -7.71 3.72
N PHE A 39 -2.21 -8.20 4.83
CA PHE A 39 -1.47 -8.29 6.10
C PHE A 39 -0.27 -9.23 6.03
N LYS A 40 -0.43 -10.37 5.35
CA LYS A 40 0.69 -11.29 5.09
C LYS A 40 1.80 -10.62 4.28
N SER A 41 1.42 -9.87 3.24
CA SER A 41 2.38 -9.16 2.39
C SER A 41 3.11 -8.06 3.15
N ILE A 42 2.40 -7.27 3.97
CA ILE A 42 3.02 -6.22 4.79
C ILE A 42 4.02 -6.80 5.78
N ARG A 43 3.65 -7.83 6.55
CA ARG A 43 4.59 -8.45 7.52
C ARG A 43 5.85 -8.98 6.86
N ASN A 44 5.71 -9.58 5.68
CA ASN A 44 6.84 -10.14 4.95
C ASN A 44 7.72 -9.07 4.32
N VAL A 45 7.13 -8.02 3.76
CA VAL A 45 7.89 -7.00 3.04
C VAL A 45 8.51 -5.98 3.99
N SER A 46 7.85 -5.64 5.09
CA SER A 46 8.35 -4.62 6.02
C SER A 46 9.65 -5.02 6.70
N SER A 47 9.90 -6.32 6.89
CA SER A 47 11.15 -6.82 7.48
C SER A 47 12.38 -6.59 6.59
N ASP A 48 12.20 -6.37 5.29
CA ASP A 48 13.30 -6.12 4.35
C ASP A 48 13.77 -4.65 4.39
N PHE A 49 12.98 -3.77 5.00
CA PHE A 49 13.25 -2.34 5.10
C PHE A 49 13.60 -1.95 6.53
N SER A 50 14.54 -1.02 6.65
CA SER A 50 14.82 -0.31 7.89
C SER A 50 13.68 0.65 8.22
N VAL A 51 13.61 1.08 9.49
CA VAL A 51 12.62 2.09 9.93
C VAL A 51 12.75 3.37 9.10
N ALA A 52 13.97 3.85 8.82
CA ALA A 52 14.21 5.03 8.00
C ALA A 52 13.63 4.89 6.58
N GLU A 53 13.84 3.74 5.95
CA GLU A 53 13.30 3.44 4.62
C GLU A 53 11.76 3.36 4.64
N LEU A 54 11.17 2.72 5.65
CA LEU A 54 9.70 2.67 5.82
C LEU A 54 9.10 4.06 6.02
N LYS A 55 9.72 4.92 6.84
CA LYS A 55 9.31 6.33 7.01
C LYS A 55 9.37 7.09 5.68
N THR A 56 10.41 6.86 4.88
CA THR A 56 10.59 7.46 3.55
C THR A 56 9.49 7.05 2.58
N ILE A 57 9.15 5.75 2.54
CA ILE A 57 8.03 5.25 1.71
C ILE A 57 6.71 5.86 2.18
N LEU A 58 6.50 6.00 3.48
CA LEU A 58 5.33 6.64 4.07
C LEU A 58 5.16 8.09 3.59
N GLU A 59 6.18 8.93 3.77
CA GLU A 59 6.11 10.35 3.40
C GLU A 59 5.92 10.53 1.89
N SER A 60 6.46 9.62 1.04
CA SER A 60 6.24 9.66 -0.41
C SER A 60 4.77 9.47 -0.86
N HIS A 61 3.89 9.04 0.04
CA HIS A 61 2.46 8.85 -0.23
C HIS A 61 1.57 9.92 0.42
N LYS A 62 2.17 10.96 0.99
CA LYS A 62 1.43 12.10 1.52
C LYS A 62 0.68 12.81 0.39
N GLU A 63 -0.61 13.07 0.61
CA GLU A 63 -1.50 13.69 -0.39
C GLU A 63 -1.69 12.88 -1.69
N VAL A 64 -1.23 11.63 -1.75
CA VAL A 64 -1.40 10.76 -2.90
C VAL A 64 -2.74 10.04 -2.83
N LYS A 65 -3.54 10.14 -3.90
CA LYS A 65 -4.73 9.32 -4.09
C LYS A 65 -4.41 8.09 -4.92
N LEU A 66 -4.21 6.96 -4.27
CA LEU A 66 -3.93 5.68 -4.94
C LEU A 66 -5.17 5.16 -5.68
N LEU A 67 -5.05 4.96 -6.99
CA LEU A 67 -6.06 4.30 -7.82
C LEU A 67 -5.69 2.84 -8.09
N PRO A 68 -6.66 1.92 -8.32
CA PRO A 68 -6.35 0.50 -8.55
C PRO A 68 -5.42 0.23 -9.74
N ASN A 69 -5.45 1.07 -10.78
CA ASN A 69 -4.57 0.95 -11.94
C ASN A 69 -3.13 1.43 -11.69
N GLN A 70 -2.89 2.08 -10.54
CA GLN A 70 -1.59 2.56 -10.09
C GLN A 70 -0.94 1.60 -9.07
N SER A 71 -1.56 0.44 -8.82
CA SER A 71 -1.08 -0.58 -7.90
C SER A 71 -0.04 -1.50 -8.56
N LYS A 72 1.11 -0.94 -8.97
CA LYS A 72 2.25 -1.69 -9.56
C LYS A 72 3.59 -1.18 -9.03
N GLN A 73 4.61 -2.05 -9.09
CA GLN A 73 5.98 -1.74 -8.65
C GLN A 73 6.55 -0.48 -9.31
N ALA A 74 6.35 -0.33 -10.63
CA ALA A 74 6.86 0.82 -11.37
C ALA A 74 6.30 2.15 -10.84
N TYR A 75 5.04 2.17 -10.39
CA TYR A 75 4.42 3.36 -9.81
C TYR A 75 4.98 3.68 -8.42
N LEU A 76 5.20 2.65 -7.59
CA LEU A 76 5.86 2.81 -6.29
C LEU A 76 7.27 3.40 -6.46
N LEU A 77 8.06 2.88 -7.40
CA LEU A 77 9.40 3.40 -7.72
C LEU A 77 9.35 4.87 -8.09
N LEU A 78 8.49 5.23 -9.05
CA LEU A 78 8.33 6.61 -9.51
C LEU A 78 7.99 7.56 -8.35
N ARG A 79 7.04 7.18 -7.49
CA ARG A 79 6.60 8.02 -6.36
C ARG A 79 7.69 8.23 -5.32
N VAL A 80 8.40 7.17 -4.96
CA VAL A 80 9.49 7.27 -4.00
C VAL A 80 10.65 8.09 -4.59
N GLU A 81 10.96 7.91 -5.87
CA GLU A 81 11.99 8.66 -6.58
C GLU A 81 11.69 10.16 -6.60
N GLU A 82 10.49 10.56 -7.05
CA GLU A 82 10.06 11.96 -7.05
C GLU A 82 10.09 12.59 -5.66
N ALA A 83 9.56 11.91 -4.65
CA ALA A 83 9.61 12.43 -3.28
C ALA A 83 11.06 12.61 -2.80
N CYS A 84 11.95 11.69 -3.17
CA CYS A 84 13.36 11.78 -2.83
C CYS A 84 14.06 12.93 -3.55
N ASP A 85 13.72 13.21 -4.80
CA ASP A 85 14.37 14.23 -5.62
C ASP A 85 13.82 15.64 -5.36
N GLU A 86 12.49 15.78 -5.24
CA GLU A 86 11.84 17.07 -5.06
C GLU A 86 11.83 17.53 -3.60
N HIS A 87 11.74 16.59 -2.65
CA HIS A 87 11.56 16.90 -1.23
C HIS A 87 12.66 16.36 -0.33
N SER A 88 13.64 15.63 -0.88
CA SER A 88 14.75 15.06 -0.11
C SER A 88 14.27 14.21 1.08
N VAL A 89 13.12 13.53 0.97
CA VAL A 89 12.53 12.77 2.10
C VAL A 89 13.47 11.70 2.67
N HIS A 90 14.29 11.09 1.81
CA HIS A 90 15.29 10.11 2.23
C HIS A 90 16.36 10.74 3.15
N ILE A 91 16.76 11.99 2.91
CA ILE A 91 17.69 12.72 3.78
C ILE A 91 17.02 13.00 5.13
N GLN A 92 15.76 13.45 5.12
CA GLN A 92 15.01 13.77 6.34
C GLN A 92 14.89 12.57 7.30
N HIS A 93 14.76 11.36 6.75
CA HIS A 93 14.63 10.13 7.52
C HIS A 93 15.94 9.34 7.69
N GLY A 94 17.03 9.76 7.04
CA GLY A 94 18.32 9.07 7.10
C GLY A 94 18.37 7.76 6.30
N ALA A 95 17.61 7.65 5.22
CA ALA A 95 17.62 6.52 4.30
C ALA A 95 18.58 6.74 3.12
N SER A 96 19.21 5.67 2.63
CA SER A 96 19.99 5.71 1.39
C SER A 96 19.06 5.54 0.17
N LYS A 97 19.01 6.55 -0.71
CA LYS A 97 18.19 6.53 -1.94
C LYS A 97 18.51 5.30 -2.81
N SER A 98 19.79 5.00 -3.02
CA SER A 98 20.22 3.88 -3.87
C SER A 98 19.86 2.52 -3.28
N ASN A 99 20.03 2.33 -1.97
CA ASN A 99 19.62 1.09 -1.30
C ASN A 99 18.11 0.91 -1.34
N LEU A 100 17.36 1.99 -1.09
CA LEU A 100 15.91 1.99 -1.15
C LEU A 100 15.43 1.58 -2.55
N GLU A 101 16.00 2.19 -3.61
CA GLU A 101 15.68 1.83 -4.99
C GLU A 101 15.94 0.35 -5.30
N VAL A 102 17.09 -0.19 -4.90
CA VAL A 102 17.43 -1.60 -5.11
C VAL A 102 16.42 -2.53 -4.44
N LYS A 103 15.99 -2.21 -3.22
CA LYS A 103 14.98 -3.01 -2.50
C LYS A 103 13.62 -2.91 -3.18
N LEU A 104 13.19 -1.71 -3.56
CA LEU A 104 11.93 -1.48 -4.27
C LEU A 104 11.87 -2.24 -5.60
N ARG A 105 12.98 -2.29 -6.36
CA ARG A 105 13.11 -3.06 -7.62
C ARG A 105 13.00 -4.58 -7.44
N ARG A 106 13.14 -5.11 -6.23
CA ARG A 106 12.98 -6.55 -5.94
C ARG A 106 11.56 -6.95 -5.58
N LEU A 107 10.69 -5.98 -5.31
CA LEU A 107 9.32 -6.23 -4.91
C LEU A 107 8.49 -6.81 -6.06
N THR A 108 7.65 -7.79 -5.74
CA THR A 108 6.55 -8.16 -6.62
C THR A 108 5.49 -7.05 -6.67
N ASP A 109 4.67 -7.01 -7.73
CA ASP A 109 3.55 -6.07 -7.81
C ASP A 109 2.59 -6.19 -6.60
N LEU A 110 2.43 -7.39 -6.05
CA LEU A 110 1.64 -7.63 -4.85
C LEU A 110 2.24 -6.94 -3.62
N GLN A 111 3.55 -7.12 -3.39
CA GLN A 111 4.26 -6.49 -2.27
C GLN A 111 4.28 -4.97 -2.40
N ALA A 112 4.54 -4.46 -3.61
CA ALA A 112 4.50 -3.03 -3.89
C ALA A 112 3.10 -2.46 -3.65
N THR A 113 2.06 -3.15 -4.10
CA THR A 113 0.67 -2.75 -3.87
C THR A 113 0.34 -2.69 -2.39
N ALA A 114 0.74 -3.73 -1.63
CA ALA A 114 0.54 -3.74 -0.19
C ALA A 114 1.23 -2.54 0.47
N LEU A 115 2.51 -2.28 0.15
CA LEU A 115 3.25 -1.13 0.69
C LEU A 115 2.58 0.21 0.35
N MET A 116 2.12 0.41 -0.87
CA MET A 116 1.43 1.64 -1.26
C MET A 116 0.10 1.83 -0.51
N ILE A 117 -0.68 0.76 -0.34
CA ILE A 117 -1.93 0.80 0.44
C ILE A 117 -1.62 1.14 1.90
N TRP A 118 -0.61 0.49 2.49
CA TRP A 118 -0.16 0.75 3.85
C TRP A 118 0.30 2.22 4.03
N ALA A 119 1.17 2.72 3.16
CA ALA A 119 1.65 4.10 3.22
C ALA A 119 0.52 5.12 3.05
N THR A 120 -0.40 4.89 2.10
CA THR A 120 -1.56 5.76 1.88
C THR A 120 -2.51 5.74 3.08
N ALA A 121 -2.71 4.57 3.70
CA ALA A 121 -3.65 4.39 4.81
C ALA A 121 -3.31 5.27 6.02
N TYR A 122 -2.02 5.53 6.29
CA TYR A 122 -1.61 6.47 7.34
C TYR A 122 -2.16 7.88 7.14
N TRP A 123 -2.12 8.39 5.90
CA TRP A 123 -2.51 9.77 5.59
C TRP A 123 -4.02 9.96 5.47
N VAL A 124 -4.78 8.91 5.13
CA VAL A 124 -6.23 9.02 4.86
C VAL A 124 -7.10 8.47 5.98
N SER A 125 -6.56 7.62 6.86
CA SER A 125 -7.33 6.98 7.92
C SER A 125 -7.55 7.91 9.09
N LYS A 126 -8.81 8.01 9.54
CA LYS A 126 -9.15 8.70 10.79
C LYS A 126 -8.51 8.04 12.02
N ALA A 127 -8.23 6.74 11.96
CA ALA A 127 -7.66 6.00 13.09
C ALA A 127 -6.19 6.33 13.35
N TRP A 128 -5.48 6.81 12.32
CA TRP A 128 -4.06 7.19 12.42
C TRP A 128 -3.85 8.70 12.58
N ASN A 129 -4.95 9.46 12.65
CA ASN A 129 -4.87 10.90 12.88
C ASN A 129 -4.25 11.20 14.26
N GLY A 130 -3.15 11.96 14.26
CA GLY A 130 -2.39 12.28 15.48
C GLY A 130 -1.41 11.20 15.93
N VAL A 131 -1.33 10.05 15.26
CA VAL A 131 -0.29 9.04 15.51
C VAL A 131 0.98 9.45 14.79
N SER A 132 2.12 9.43 15.50
CA SER A 132 3.40 9.77 14.86
C SER A 132 3.76 8.73 13.79
N VAL A 133 4.47 9.16 12.74
CA VAL A 133 4.97 8.25 11.69
C VAL A 133 5.77 7.10 12.30
N GLU A 134 6.54 7.38 13.37
CA GLU A 134 7.32 6.36 14.05
C GLU A 134 6.47 5.32 14.77
N ASP A 135 5.46 5.75 15.51
CA ASP A 135 4.57 4.84 16.22
C ASP A 135 3.74 4.02 15.23
N TYR A 136 3.33 4.62 14.12
CA TYR A 136 2.63 3.89 13.07
C TYR A 136 3.48 2.77 12.49
N VAL A 137 4.75 3.03 12.15
CA VAL A 137 5.69 1.98 11.68
C VAL A 137 5.82 0.87 12.72
N LYS A 138 6.00 1.20 14.01
CA LYS A 138 6.11 0.21 15.09
C LYS A 138 4.85 -0.63 15.27
N LEU A 139 3.67 -0.01 15.19
CA LEU A 139 2.38 -0.69 15.42
C LEU A 139 1.92 -1.54 14.23
N SER A 140 2.33 -1.18 13.01
CA SER A 140 1.84 -1.82 11.78
C SER A 140 2.85 -2.77 11.12
N CYS A 141 4.13 -2.62 11.43
CA CYS A 141 5.22 -3.45 10.90
C CYS A 141 6.00 -4.21 11.99
N GLY A 142 5.59 -4.07 13.27
CA GLY A 142 6.16 -4.81 14.41
C GLY A 142 5.56 -6.20 14.62
#